data_AF-A0A6N7FUP3-F1
#
_entry.id   AF-A0A6N7FUP3-F1
#
_cell.length_a   1.000
_cell.length_b   1.000
_cell.length_c   1.000
_cell.angle_alpha   90.00
_cell.angle_beta   90.00
_cell.angle_gamma   90.00
#
_symmetry.space_group_name_H-M   'P 1'
#
loop_
_entity.id
_entity.type
_entity.pdbx_description
1 polymer ?
#
loop_
_entity_poly.entity_id
_entity_poly.type
_entity_poly.pdbx_seq_one_letter_code
_entity_poly.pdbx_strand_id
1 'polypeptide(L)'
;MRYTDDPAGALDVQVIGNQWWWEYRYDMDGDGTDDIVTATDLVIPAGYPVNLEITSRDVIHSFWIPALNGKKDAVPGRSHPLTLEADEPGVFQGQCTEFCGLSHAYMRMRAVALEPAEFDAWVDDQMEEAEAPEEGSQAEAGLEIFRATCSRCHLVTGHNDEEYDGSAEQVSGAAPNLTHFASRGAFAGGILELWKDVDGSGEIEPDEIGEQLNRGNLEAWLADPPAEKPMDAPTRGMPDLDLTADAIDALVAYLETLE
;
A
#
# COMPACT_ATOMS: atom_id res chain seq x y z
N MET A 1 -0.95 14.57 19.41
CA MET A 1 -0.28 15.82 19.02
C MET A 1 -0.73 16.04 17.59
N ARG A 2 -1.56 17.06 17.32
CA ARG A 2 -2.18 17.27 15.99
C ARG A 2 -1.29 18.21 15.16
N TYR A 3 -1.16 17.93 13.87
CA TYR A 3 -0.32 18.58 12.85
C TYR A 3 -0.56 20.10 12.66
N THR A 4 -1.41 20.74 13.46
CA THR A 4 -2.14 21.94 13.01
C THR A 4 -1.52 23.30 13.35
N ASP A 5 -0.28 23.43 13.82
CA ASP A 5 0.26 24.77 14.16
C ASP A 5 1.77 24.98 13.98
N ASP A 6 2.53 24.05 13.36
CA ASP A 6 3.96 24.27 13.12
C ASP A 6 4.27 24.57 11.64
N PRO A 7 4.55 25.82 11.26
CA PRO A 7 5.09 26.15 9.92
C PRO A 7 6.51 25.60 9.67
N ALA A 8 7.12 24.90 10.63
CA ALA A 8 8.40 24.20 10.52
C ALA A 8 8.31 22.65 10.59
N GLY A 9 7.13 22.06 10.79
CA GLY A 9 6.94 20.61 10.95
C GLY A 9 6.38 19.96 9.69
N ALA A 10 7.22 19.68 8.69
CA ALA A 10 6.81 18.87 7.55
C ALA A 10 6.58 17.42 8.01
N LEU A 11 5.52 16.78 7.48
CA LEU A 11 5.27 15.36 7.71
C LEU A 11 6.46 14.56 7.19
N ASP A 12 7.06 13.71 8.04
CA ASP A 12 8.16 12.85 7.65
C ASP A 12 7.62 11.46 7.27
N VAL A 13 7.91 11.02 6.04
CA VAL A 13 7.48 9.72 5.52
C VAL A 13 8.70 8.96 4.99
N GLN A 14 8.91 7.74 5.47
CA GLN A 14 9.89 6.85 4.87
C GLN A 14 9.27 6.15 3.66
N VAL A 15 9.96 6.24 2.51
CA VAL A 15 9.56 5.56 1.27
C VAL A 15 10.55 4.45 0.96
N ILE A 16 10.05 3.22 0.87
CA ILE A 16 10.90 2.04 0.68
C ILE A 16 10.53 1.33 -0.61
N GLY A 17 11.50 1.27 -1.52
CA GLY A 17 11.41 0.46 -2.73
C GLY A 17 11.55 -1.03 -2.43
N ASN A 18 10.61 -1.82 -2.96
CA ASN A 18 10.60 -3.27 -2.95
C ASN A 18 10.33 -3.78 -4.37
N GLN A 19 10.88 -4.92 -4.79
CA GLN A 19 10.49 -5.59 -6.03
C GLN A 19 9.09 -6.21 -5.85
N TRP A 20 7.99 -5.71 -6.45
CA TRP A 20 7.81 -4.45 -7.22
C TRP A 20 6.59 -3.71 -6.69
N TRP A 21 6.80 -2.96 -5.61
CA TRP A 21 5.81 -2.16 -4.89
C TRP A 21 6.51 -1.14 -3.96
N TRP A 22 5.77 -0.14 -3.51
CA TRP A 22 6.28 0.89 -2.59
C TRP A 22 5.61 0.77 -1.23
N GLU A 23 6.44 0.79 -0.19
CA GLU A 23 6.04 0.84 1.22
C GLU A 23 6.19 2.27 1.72
N TYR A 24 5.22 2.73 2.51
CA TYR A 24 5.23 4.04 3.14
C TYR A 24 5.08 3.87 4.63
N ARG A 25 5.94 4.56 5.39
CA ARG A 25 5.92 4.55 6.85
C ARG A 25 5.83 5.97 7.35
N TYR A 26 4.89 6.22 8.24
CA TYR A 26 4.63 7.54 8.79
C TYR A 26 4.98 7.53 10.27
N ASP A 27 5.79 8.51 10.67
CA ASP A 27 6.05 8.85 12.06
C ASP A 27 5.24 10.11 12.36
N MET A 28 4.06 9.92 12.94
CA MET A 28 3.06 10.97 13.09
C MET A 28 3.33 11.87 14.29
N ASP A 29 4.09 11.38 15.29
CA ASP A 29 4.43 12.12 16.49
C ASP A 29 5.92 12.54 16.61
N GLY A 30 6.74 12.10 15.66
CA GLY A 30 8.17 12.43 15.54
C GLY A 30 9.04 11.72 16.57
N ASP A 31 8.58 10.62 17.16
CA ASP A 31 9.32 9.88 18.18
C ASP A 31 10.34 8.87 17.61
N GLY A 32 10.35 8.70 16.29
CA GLY A 32 11.22 7.78 15.55
C GLY A 32 10.65 6.36 15.42
N THR A 33 9.40 6.16 15.79
CA THR A 33 8.64 4.91 15.59
C THR A 33 7.67 5.08 14.42
N ASP A 34 7.51 4.03 13.62
CA ASP A 34 6.51 4.04 12.57
C ASP A 34 5.13 3.79 13.19
N ASP A 35 4.21 4.74 13.09
CA ASP A 35 2.83 4.59 13.55
C ASP A 35 1.96 3.92 12.48
N ILE A 36 2.11 4.36 11.23
CA ILE A 36 1.35 3.85 10.08
C ILE A 36 2.34 3.21 9.11
N VAL A 37 2.07 1.97 8.70
CA VAL A 37 2.81 1.28 7.64
C VAL A 37 1.83 0.80 6.58
N THR A 38 1.88 1.40 5.39
CA THR A 38 0.99 1.08 4.27
C THR A 38 1.77 0.85 2.98
N ALA A 39 1.06 0.58 1.89
CA ALA A 39 1.63 0.23 0.60
C ALA A 39 0.81 0.78 -0.57
N THR A 40 1.46 0.95 -1.72
CA THR A 40 0.89 1.42 -3.00
C THR A 40 0.52 2.90 -3.01
N ASP A 41 -0.36 3.33 -2.12
CA ASP A 41 -0.81 4.71 -1.99
C ASP A 41 0.00 5.48 -0.94
N LEU A 42 0.62 6.58 -1.37
CA LEU A 42 1.19 7.60 -0.49
C LEU A 42 0.12 8.64 -0.19
N VAL A 43 -0.43 8.67 1.02
CA VAL A 43 -1.48 9.63 1.39
C VAL A 43 -0.84 10.84 2.05
N ILE A 44 -1.20 12.04 1.60
CA ILE A 44 -0.58 13.30 2.04
C ILE A 44 -1.65 14.40 2.22
N PRO A 45 -1.42 15.39 3.10
CA PRO A 45 -2.27 16.57 3.19
C PRO A 45 -1.95 17.55 2.04
N ALA A 46 -2.97 17.98 1.30
CA ALA A 46 -2.84 19.02 0.28
C ALA A 46 -2.50 20.38 0.92
N GLY A 47 -1.68 21.18 0.22
CA GLY A 47 -1.22 22.49 0.65
C GLY A 47 -0.09 22.48 1.69
N TYR A 48 0.52 21.32 1.96
CA TYR A 48 1.62 21.18 2.91
C TYR A 48 2.81 20.41 2.33
N PRO A 49 4.06 20.84 2.62
CA PRO A 49 5.24 20.10 2.26
C PRO A 49 5.39 18.82 3.09
N VAL A 50 5.68 17.71 2.41
CA VAL A 50 5.98 16.40 2.99
C VAL A 50 7.43 16.05 2.72
N ASN A 51 8.16 15.72 3.77
CA ASN A 51 9.54 15.24 3.69
C ASN A 51 9.54 13.74 3.49
N LEU A 52 10.16 13.29 2.41
CA LEU A 52 10.42 11.89 2.17
C LEU A 52 11.86 11.52 2.49
N GLU A 53 12.03 10.43 3.23
CA GLU A 53 13.28 9.71 3.36
C GLU A 53 13.23 8.44 2.51
N ILE A 54 13.90 8.47 1.36
CA ILE A 54 13.74 7.45 0.32
C ILE A 54 14.89 6.43 0.38
N THR A 55 14.56 5.15 0.46
CA THR A 55 15.52 4.01 0.52
C THR A 55 14.98 2.79 -0.21
N SER A 56 15.74 1.69 -0.23
CA SER A 56 15.33 0.42 -0.81
C SER A 56 15.73 -0.76 0.08
N ARG A 57 14.89 -1.81 0.10
CA ARG A 57 15.18 -3.08 0.77
C ARG A 57 16.01 -4.05 -0.08
N ASP A 58 16.00 -3.91 -1.42
CA ASP A 58 16.57 -4.94 -2.31
C ASP A 58 17.54 -4.38 -3.37
N VAL A 59 17.04 -3.84 -4.48
CA VAL A 59 17.79 -3.31 -5.63
C VAL A 59 17.59 -1.81 -5.74
N ILE A 60 18.26 -1.16 -6.68
CA ILE A 60 18.01 0.26 -6.92
C ILE A 60 16.65 0.42 -7.61
N HIS A 61 15.85 1.35 -7.10
CA HIS A 61 14.63 1.86 -7.72
C HIS A 61 14.74 3.37 -7.89
N SER A 62 13.74 4.02 -8.48
CA SER A 62 13.71 5.48 -8.57
C SER A 62 12.28 5.99 -8.44
N PHE A 63 12.03 6.72 -7.35
CA PHE A 63 10.73 7.27 -6.98
C PHE A 63 10.50 8.57 -7.75
N TRP A 64 9.39 8.63 -8.50
CA TRP A 64 9.02 9.79 -9.30
C TRP A 64 7.51 9.89 -9.53
N ILE A 65 6.91 10.94 -8.98
CA ILE A 65 5.54 11.38 -9.28
C ILE A 65 5.67 12.69 -10.07
N PRO A 66 5.59 12.66 -11.41
CA PRO A 66 5.94 13.80 -12.26
C PRO A 66 5.17 15.08 -11.92
N ALA A 67 3.89 14.96 -11.55
CA ALA A 67 3.02 16.08 -11.24
C ALA A 67 3.43 16.82 -9.96
N LEU A 68 4.00 16.12 -8.98
CA LEU A 68 4.45 16.69 -7.70
C LEU A 68 5.93 17.12 -7.74
N ASN A 69 6.58 16.95 -8.89
CA ASN A 69 7.98 17.25 -9.16
C ASN A 69 8.95 16.46 -8.25
N GLY A 70 10.24 16.50 -8.62
CA GLY A 70 11.28 15.83 -7.86
C GLY A 70 11.35 14.33 -8.15
N LYS A 71 12.57 13.85 -8.34
CA LYS A 71 12.87 12.44 -8.57
C LYS A 71 14.02 12.05 -7.67
N LYS A 72 13.93 10.89 -7.03
CA LYS A 72 15.00 10.39 -6.19
C LYS A 72 15.20 8.90 -6.36
N ASP A 73 16.45 8.48 -6.42
CA ASP A 73 16.78 7.07 -6.47
C ASP A 73 16.64 6.48 -5.07
N ALA A 74 16.03 5.31 -4.98
CA ALA A 74 15.91 4.49 -3.78
C ALA A 74 17.04 3.47 -3.81
N VAL A 75 18.03 3.62 -2.93
CA VAL A 75 19.29 2.88 -3.00
C VAL A 75 19.48 2.04 -1.73
N PRO A 76 19.71 0.71 -1.84
CA PRO A 76 19.94 -0.13 -0.66
C PRO A 76 21.08 0.40 0.20
N GLY A 77 20.81 0.53 1.51
CA GLY A 77 21.79 1.02 2.50
C GLY A 77 22.04 2.53 2.48
N ARG A 78 21.21 3.32 1.78
CA ARG A 78 21.27 4.79 1.79
C ARG A 78 19.87 5.38 1.91
N SER A 79 19.74 6.41 2.76
CA SER A 79 18.55 7.26 2.77
C SER A 79 18.80 8.55 2.01
N HIS A 80 17.77 9.04 1.34
CA HIS A 80 17.85 10.12 0.39
C HIS A 80 16.65 11.06 0.55
N PRO A 81 16.86 12.33 0.92
CA PRO A 81 15.76 13.26 1.13
C PRO A 81 15.15 13.72 -0.19
N LEU A 82 13.82 13.87 -0.19
CA LEU A 82 13.02 14.56 -1.20
C LEU A 82 11.82 15.24 -0.51
N THR A 83 11.62 16.53 -0.74
CA THR A 83 10.38 17.19 -0.33
C THR A 83 9.42 17.23 -1.51
N LEU A 84 8.16 16.87 -1.29
CA LEU A 84 7.07 17.01 -2.25
C LEU A 84 5.90 17.77 -1.62
N GLU A 85 5.07 18.36 -2.47
CA GLU A 85 3.87 19.09 -2.06
C GLU A 85 2.85 18.96 -3.19
N ALA A 86 1.60 18.70 -2.84
CA ALA A 86 0.45 18.81 -3.73
C ALA A 86 -0.30 20.09 -3.36
N ASP A 87 -0.45 21.03 -4.29
CA ASP A 87 -1.10 22.32 -4.03
C ASP A 87 -2.60 22.15 -3.72
N GLU A 88 -3.25 21.16 -4.34
CA GLU A 88 -4.68 20.89 -4.26
C GLU A 88 -4.93 19.38 -4.06
N PRO A 89 -6.08 18.98 -3.49
CA PRO A 89 -6.46 17.58 -3.41
C PRO A 89 -6.52 16.90 -4.77
N GLY A 90 -6.26 15.60 -4.77
CA GLY A 90 -6.36 14.77 -5.96
C GLY A 90 -5.39 13.60 -5.97
N VAL A 91 -5.42 12.88 -7.08
CA VAL A 91 -4.60 11.70 -7.30
C VAL A 91 -3.47 12.02 -8.27
N PHE A 92 -2.26 11.62 -7.91
CA PHE A 92 -1.06 11.87 -8.71
C PHE A 92 -0.30 10.57 -8.96
N GLN A 93 -0.29 10.14 -10.23
CA GLN A 93 0.39 8.93 -10.65
C GLN A 93 1.90 9.13 -10.82
N GLY A 94 2.63 8.06 -10.57
CA GLY A 94 4.05 7.95 -10.82
C GLY A 94 4.46 6.54 -11.22
N GLN A 95 5.74 6.40 -11.54
CA GLN A 95 6.31 5.12 -11.94
C GLN A 95 7.76 5.03 -11.48
N CYS A 96 8.21 3.81 -11.14
CA CYS A 96 9.62 3.56 -10.96
C CYS A 96 10.40 3.87 -12.25
N THR A 97 11.44 4.71 -12.17
CA THR A 97 12.25 5.09 -13.36
C THR A 97 13.66 4.50 -13.41
N GLU A 98 13.96 3.53 -12.56
CA GLU A 98 15.23 2.77 -12.61
C GLU A 98 14.91 1.29 -12.81
N PHE A 99 15.61 0.64 -13.74
CA PHE A 99 15.30 -0.74 -14.10
C PHE A 99 15.56 -1.68 -12.92
N CYS A 100 14.48 -2.14 -12.29
CA CYS A 100 14.52 -2.93 -11.07
C CYS A 100 14.09 -4.40 -11.27
N GLY A 101 14.12 -4.91 -12.51
CA GLY A 101 13.85 -6.33 -12.82
C GLY A 101 12.58 -6.57 -13.66
N LEU A 102 12.10 -7.82 -13.62
CA LEU A 102 11.05 -8.33 -14.53
C LEU A 102 9.79 -7.46 -14.55
N SER A 103 9.32 -7.03 -13.38
CA SER A 103 8.13 -6.20 -13.24
C SER A 103 8.40 -4.72 -13.03
N HIS A 104 9.56 -4.22 -13.51
CA HIS A 104 9.87 -2.79 -13.49
C HIS A 104 8.75 -1.92 -14.09
N ALA A 105 8.20 -2.32 -15.23
CA ALA A 105 7.11 -1.60 -15.89
C ALA A 105 5.79 -1.59 -15.09
N TYR A 106 5.65 -2.51 -14.14
CA TYR A 106 4.48 -2.70 -13.28
C TYR A 106 4.70 -2.15 -11.86
N MET A 107 5.81 -1.44 -11.63
CA MET A 107 6.09 -0.79 -10.35
C MET A 107 5.61 0.66 -10.40
N ARG A 108 4.32 0.85 -10.16
CA ARG A 108 3.67 2.17 -10.14
C ARG A 108 3.60 2.70 -8.71
N MET A 109 3.38 3.99 -8.59
CA MET A 109 3.17 4.70 -7.32
C MET A 109 2.03 5.70 -7.53
N ARG A 110 1.26 5.95 -6.48
CA ARG A 110 0.18 6.92 -6.48
C ARG A 110 0.32 7.76 -5.21
N ALA A 111 0.27 9.08 -5.34
CA ALA A 111 0.04 9.96 -4.22
C ALA A 111 -1.43 10.37 -4.19
N VAL A 112 -2.04 10.30 -3.01
CA VAL A 112 -3.41 10.71 -2.74
C VAL A 112 -3.33 11.93 -1.84
N ALA A 113 -3.50 13.11 -2.43
CA ALA A 113 -3.57 14.35 -1.67
C ALA A 113 -5.00 14.57 -1.20
N LEU A 114 -5.20 14.59 0.12
CA LEU A 114 -6.49 14.81 0.74
C LEU A 114 -6.58 16.24 1.27
N GLU A 115 -7.80 16.76 1.43
CA GLU A 115 -7.97 17.96 2.25
C GLU A 115 -7.43 17.69 3.66
N PRO A 116 -6.85 18.68 4.37
CA PRO A 116 -6.19 18.44 5.65
C PRO A 116 -7.09 17.76 6.71
N ALA A 117 -8.39 18.06 6.71
CA ALA A 117 -9.35 17.42 7.62
C ALA A 117 -9.63 15.95 7.26
N GLU A 118 -9.58 15.61 5.98
CA GLU A 118 -9.73 14.24 5.49
C GLU A 118 -8.44 13.45 5.72
N PHE A 119 -7.28 14.09 5.58
CA PHE A 119 -6.00 13.50 5.98
C PHE A 119 -5.97 13.18 7.48
N ASP A 120 -6.38 14.10 8.34
CA ASP A 120 -6.48 13.84 9.79
C ASP A 120 -7.42 12.66 10.09
N ALA A 121 -8.55 12.56 9.38
CA ALA A 121 -9.47 11.43 9.53
C ALA A 121 -8.86 10.10 9.03
N TRP A 122 -8.13 10.14 7.92
CA TRP A 122 -7.38 8.99 7.41
C TRP A 122 -6.31 8.55 8.42
N VAL A 123 -5.57 9.48 9.03
CA VAL A 123 -4.60 9.14 10.08
C VAL A 123 -5.27 8.46 11.26
N ASP A 124 -6.38 9.01 11.76
CA ASP A 124 -7.11 8.43 12.89
C ASP A 124 -7.58 6.99 12.58
N ASP A 125 -8.03 6.75 11.34
CA ASP A 125 -8.46 5.43 10.85
C ASP A 125 -7.29 4.44 10.72
N GLN A 126 -6.17 4.85 10.14
CA GLN A 126 -4.99 4.00 9.94
C GLN A 126 -4.25 3.62 11.23
N MET A 127 -4.63 4.22 12.36
CA MET A 127 -4.11 3.92 13.70
C MET A 127 -4.90 2.81 14.40
N GLU A 128 -6.06 2.43 13.87
CA GLU A 128 -6.90 1.39 14.43
C GLU A 128 -6.44 0.00 13.97
N GLU A 129 -6.83 -1.03 14.72
CA GLU A 129 -6.60 -2.42 14.34
C GLU A 129 -7.75 -2.91 13.44
N ALA A 130 -7.49 -3.94 12.62
CA ALA A 130 -8.55 -4.51 11.79
C ALA A 130 -9.64 -5.16 12.65
N GLU A 131 -10.90 -4.88 12.33
CA GLU A 131 -12.03 -5.50 13.02
C GLU A 131 -12.21 -6.97 12.60
N ALA A 132 -12.54 -7.81 13.60
CA ALA A 132 -12.85 -9.20 13.34
C ALA A 132 -14.16 -9.32 12.51
N PRO A 133 -14.18 -10.13 11.44
CA PRO A 133 -15.39 -10.38 10.67
C PRO A 133 -16.54 -10.96 11.50
N GLU A 134 -17.77 -10.74 11.06
CA GLU A 134 -18.97 -11.29 11.71
C GLU A 134 -18.93 -12.83 11.76
N GLU A 135 -19.29 -13.42 12.91
CA GLU A 135 -19.33 -14.88 13.11
C GLU A 135 -20.28 -15.56 12.11
N GLY A 136 -19.79 -16.60 11.43
CA GLY A 136 -20.50 -17.33 10.39
C GLY A 136 -20.54 -16.64 9.03
N SER A 137 -19.90 -15.48 8.87
CA SER A 137 -19.80 -14.78 7.59
C SER A 137 -18.80 -15.44 6.64
N GLN A 138 -18.89 -15.09 5.35
CA GLN A 138 -17.90 -15.52 4.37
C GLN A 138 -16.52 -14.87 4.64
N ALA A 139 -16.50 -13.66 5.20
CA ALA A 139 -15.29 -12.97 5.59
C ALA A 139 -14.57 -13.67 6.76
N GLU A 140 -15.29 -14.26 7.71
CA GLU A 140 -14.67 -15.10 8.76
C GLU A 140 -13.96 -16.32 8.14
N ALA A 141 -14.60 -17.00 7.17
CA ALA A 141 -13.96 -18.08 6.43
C ALA A 141 -12.71 -17.60 5.66
N GLY A 142 -12.75 -16.37 5.13
CA GLY A 142 -11.60 -15.72 4.48
C GLY A 142 -10.45 -15.44 5.45
N LEU A 143 -10.74 -14.95 6.66
CA LEU A 143 -9.75 -14.74 7.72
C LEU A 143 -9.02 -16.04 8.10
N GLU A 144 -9.75 -17.15 8.21
CA GLU A 144 -9.12 -18.45 8.51
C GLU A 144 -8.18 -18.92 7.40
N ILE A 145 -8.55 -18.69 6.13
CA ILE A 145 -7.67 -18.97 4.98
C ILE A 145 -6.45 -18.03 4.99
N PHE A 146 -6.65 -16.74 5.30
CA PHE A 146 -5.58 -15.76 5.42
C PHE A 146 -4.55 -16.19 6.46
N ARG A 147 -5.00 -16.57 7.66
CA ARG A 147 -4.13 -17.07 8.74
C ARG A 147 -3.36 -18.31 8.33
N ALA A 148 -3.98 -19.24 7.59
CA ALA A 148 -3.33 -20.46 7.14
C ALA A 148 -2.32 -20.26 6.00
N THR A 149 -2.53 -19.24 5.14
CA THR A 149 -1.86 -19.16 3.84
C THR A 149 -1.01 -17.91 3.64
N CYS A 150 -1.51 -16.76 4.10
CA CYS A 150 -1.05 -15.42 3.75
C CYS A 150 -0.24 -14.75 4.87
N SER A 151 -0.54 -15.09 6.13
CA SER A 151 0.04 -14.50 7.35
C SER A 151 1.57 -14.61 7.46
N ARG A 152 2.19 -15.58 6.77
CA ARG A 152 3.66 -15.72 6.68
C ARG A 152 4.36 -14.57 5.94
N CYS A 153 3.62 -13.80 5.17
CA CYS A 153 4.17 -12.69 4.38
C CYS A 153 3.51 -11.37 4.80
N HIS A 154 2.19 -11.39 4.94
CA HIS A 154 1.39 -10.20 5.16
C HIS A 154 0.98 -10.03 6.61
N LEU A 155 1.11 -8.80 7.10
CA LEU A 155 0.57 -8.35 8.38
C LEU A 155 -0.87 -7.85 8.19
N VAL A 156 -1.73 -8.18 9.15
CA VAL A 156 -2.99 -7.51 9.47
C VAL A 156 -3.02 -7.37 11.00
N THR A 157 -2.80 -6.16 11.48
CA THR A 157 -2.84 -5.84 12.92
C THR A 157 -4.22 -6.17 13.48
N GLY A 158 -4.27 -6.84 14.63
CA GLY A 158 -5.48 -7.38 15.25
C GLY A 158 -5.78 -8.83 14.86
N HIS A 159 -5.19 -9.34 13.77
CA HIS A 159 -5.48 -10.68 13.24
C HIS A 159 -4.31 -11.67 13.30
N ASN A 160 -3.07 -11.20 13.13
CA ASN A 160 -1.86 -12.03 13.16
C ASN A 160 -0.59 -11.32 13.68
N ASP A 161 -0.69 -10.14 14.28
CA ASP A 161 0.46 -9.36 14.73
C ASP A 161 1.24 -10.02 15.87
N GLU A 162 0.59 -10.85 16.70
CA GLU A 162 1.29 -11.64 17.73
C GLU A 162 2.24 -12.69 17.14
N GLU A 163 1.89 -13.26 15.97
CA GLU A 163 2.69 -14.27 15.27
C GLU A 163 3.58 -13.71 14.16
N TYR A 164 3.31 -12.49 13.68
CA TYR A 164 4.04 -11.86 12.59
C TYR A 164 5.44 -11.44 13.04
N ASP A 165 6.48 -12.02 12.43
CA ASP A 165 7.87 -11.75 12.82
C ASP A 165 8.51 -10.54 12.12
N GLY A 166 7.72 -9.81 11.31
CA GLY A 166 8.19 -8.65 10.55
C GLY A 166 8.91 -8.99 9.25
N SER A 167 9.07 -10.28 8.91
CA SER A 167 9.79 -10.73 7.73
C SER A 167 8.95 -11.60 6.81
N ALA A 168 8.88 -11.21 5.54
CA ALA A 168 8.36 -12.08 4.50
C ALA A 168 9.47 -12.99 3.96
N GLU A 169 9.12 -14.18 3.49
CA GLU A 169 10.02 -15.12 2.79
C GLU A 169 10.39 -14.63 1.37
N GLN A 170 10.89 -13.40 1.27
CA GLN A 170 11.18 -12.65 0.05
C GLN A 170 12.62 -12.11 0.09
N VAL A 171 13.21 -11.80 -1.07
CA VAL A 171 14.52 -11.12 -1.12
C VAL A 171 14.49 -9.76 -0.42
N SER A 172 13.39 -9.03 -0.53
CA SER A 172 13.17 -7.77 0.22
C SER A 172 12.98 -7.99 1.72
N GLY A 173 12.68 -9.23 2.14
CA GLY A 173 12.28 -9.55 3.50
C GLY A 173 10.93 -8.94 3.89
N ALA A 174 10.14 -8.42 2.95
CA ALA A 174 8.90 -7.69 3.25
C ALA A 174 7.80 -7.96 2.21
N ALA A 175 6.56 -7.92 2.66
CA ALA A 175 5.36 -7.86 1.82
C ALA A 175 4.47 -6.69 2.26
N PRO A 176 3.55 -6.21 1.40
CA PRO A 176 2.62 -5.15 1.77
C PRO A 176 1.88 -5.45 3.08
N ASN A 177 1.83 -4.49 3.99
CA ASN A 177 0.85 -4.52 5.09
C ASN A 177 -0.57 -4.55 4.49
N LEU A 178 -1.49 -5.28 5.07
CA LEU A 178 -2.88 -5.39 4.60
C LEU A 178 -3.90 -4.91 5.64
N THR A 179 -3.50 -4.38 6.81
CA THR A 179 -4.44 -3.95 7.88
C THR A 179 -5.58 -3.10 7.35
N HIS A 180 -5.27 -2.13 6.48
CA HIS A 180 -6.23 -1.25 5.82
C HIS A 180 -6.14 -1.43 4.30
N PHE A 181 -6.39 -2.65 3.83
CA PHE A 181 -6.31 -2.96 2.41
C PHE A 181 -7.41 -2.28 1.59
N ALA A 182 -8.63 -2.23 2.13
CA ALA A 182 -9.83 -1.69 1.48
C ALA A 182 -9.81 -0.15 1.36
N SER A 183 -9.06 0.57 2.21
CA SER A 183 -8.89 2.02 2.05
C SER A 183 -7.98 2.45 0.89
N ARG A 184 -7.50 1.52 0.06
CA ARG A 184 -6.63 1.79 -1.09
C ARG A 184 -7.42 1.97 -2.37
N GLY A 185 -6.92 2.83 -3.27
CA GLY A 185 -7.44 2.90 -4.63
C GLY A 185 -6.88 1.80 -5.54
N ALA A 186 -5.65 1.35 -5.27
CA ALA A 186 -4.95 0.37 -6.11
C ALA A 186 -4.13 -0.62 -5.30
N PHE A 187 -3.78 -1.74 -5.94
CA PHE A 187 -2.96 -2.79 -5.36
C PHE A 187 -2.07 -3.45 -6.43
N ALA A 188 -1.42 -4.56 -6.06
CA ALA A 188 -0.49 -5.28 -6.93
C ALA A 188 0.70 -4.41 -7.42
N GLY A 189 1.13 -3.41 -6.64
CA GLY A 189 2.15 -2.44 -7.06
C GLY A 189 1.59 -1.31 -7.94
N GLY A 190 0.29 -1.03 -7.83
CA GLY A 190 -0.40 0.07 -8.48
C GLY A 190 -0.90 -0.22 -9.90
N ILE A 191 -0.93 -1.49 -10.32
CA ILE A 191 -1.34 -1.87 -11.69
C ILE A 191 -2.81 -2.32 -11.78
N LEU A 192 -3.40 -2.69 -10.64
CA LEU A 192 -4.79 -3.09 -10.54
C LEU A 192 -5.52 -2.14 -9.60
N GLU A 193 -6.68 -1.68 -10.03
CA GLU A 193 -7.59 -0.86 -9.24
C GLU A 193 -8.40 -1.75 -8.30
N LEU A 194 -8.52 -1.35 -7.03
CA LEU A 194 -9.33 -2.08 -6.05
C LEU A 194 -10.82 -1.79 -6.22
N TRP A 195 -11.13 -0.53 -6.55
CA TRP A 195 -12.48 -0.03 -6.79
C TRP A 195 -12.69 0.22 -8.29
N LYS A 196 -13.92 0.48 -8.70
CA LYS A 196 -14.22 0.84 -10.09
C LYS A 196 -14.21 2.36 -10.23
N ASP A 197 -13.56 2.83 -11.28
CA ASP A 197 -13.73 4.19 -11.81
C ASP A 197 -15.17 4.33 -12.34
N VAL A 198 -16.03 4.95 -11.53
CA VAL A 198 -17.47 5.11 -11.81
C VAL A 198 -17.76 6.40 -12.56
N ASP A 199 -16.89 7.40 -12.45
CA ASP A 199 -17.05 8.72 -13.07
C ASP A 199 -16.33 8.85 -14.42
N GLY A 200 -15.41 7.93 -14.73
CA GLY A 200 -14.62 7.87 -15.95
C GLY A 200 -13.41 8.80 -15.94
N SER A 201 -12.93 9.22 -14.78
CA SER A 201 -11.75 10.08 -14.60
C SER A 201 -10.45 9.39 -15.04
N GLY A 202 -10.45 8.05 -15.06
CA GLY A 202 -9.32 7.20 -15.44
C GLY A 202 -8.41 6.81 -14.28
N GLU A 203 -8.75 7.20 -13.06
CA GLU A 203 -8.05 6.86 -11.82
C GLU A 203 -9.06 6.74 -10.68
N ILE A 204 -8.83 5.86 -9.70
CA ILE A 204 -9.73 5.79 -8.54
C ILE A 204 -9.54 7.05 -7.69
N GLU A 205 -10.57 7.86 -7.50
CA GLU A 205 -10.57 9.04 -6.63
C GLU A 205 -10.93 8.66 -5.17
N PRO A 206 -10.58 9.48 -4.17
CA PRO A 206 -10.85 9.16 -2.76
C PRO A 206 -12.32 8.89 -2.43
N ASP A 207 -13.25 9.56 -3.11
CA ASP A 207 -14.69 9.39 -2.91
C ASP A 207 -15.26 8.12 -3.56
N GLU A 208 -14.49 7.44 -4.43
CA GLU A 208 -14.87 6.16 -5.04
C GLU A 208 -14.43 4.95 -4.20
N ILE A 209 -13.59 5.16 -3.18
CA ILE A 209 -13.11 4.12 -2.26
C ILE A 209 -14.30 3.62 -1.42
N GLY A 210 -14.51 2.30 -1.41
CA GLY A 210 -15.63 1.66 -0.72
C GLY A 210 -16.94 1.59 -1.51
N GLU A 211 -17.03 2.20 -2.71
CA GLU A 211 -18.30 2.24 -3.45
C GLU A 211 -18.60 0.95 -4.23
N GLN A 212 -17.77 0.62 -5.22
CA GLN A 212 -17.97 -0.53 -6.10
C GLN A 212 -16.68 -1.31 -6.26
N LEU A 213 -16.57 -2.42 -5.53
CA LEU A 213 -15.39 -3.28 -5.61
C LEU A 213 -15.15 -3.74 -7.05
N ASN A 214 -13.92 -3.60 -7.51
CA ASN A 214 -13.43 -4.23 -8.73
C ASN A 214 -13.04 -5.68 -8.46
N ARG A 215 -14.04 -6.48 -8.10
CA ARG A 215 -13.87 -7.87 -7.65
C ARG A 215 -13.04 -8.71 -8.61
N GLY A 216 -13.24 -8.53 -9.91
CA GLY A 216 -12.51 -9.30 -10.93
C GLY A 216 -10.99 -9.07 -10.90
N ASN A 217 -10.54 -7.86 -10.58
CA ASN A 217 -9.11 -7.58 -10.41
C ASN A 217 -8.55 -8.36 -9.20
N LEU A 218 -9.27 -8.35 -8.09
CA LEU A 218 -8.81 -9.01 -6.86
C LEU A 218 -8.83 -10.54 -7.01
N GLU A 219 -9.86 -11.09 -7.65
CA GLU A 219 -9.92 -12.52 -8.01
C GLU A 219 -8.78 -12.92 -8.95
N ALA A 220 -8.49 -12.13 -9.99
CA ALA A 220 -7.40 -12.41 -10.93
C ALA A 220 -6.03 -12.41 -10.23
N TRP A 221 -5.78 -11.43 -9.36
CA TRP A 221 -4.56 -11.36 -8.57
C TRP A 221 -4.41 -12.52 -7.60
N LEU A 222 -5.48 -12.92 -6.89
CA LEU A 222 -5.43 -14.05 -5.97
C LEU A 222 -5.29 -15.40 -6.70
N ALA A 223 -5.79 -15.50 -7.93
CA ALA A 223 -5.71 -16.72 -8.74
C ALA A 223 -4.29 -17.00 -9.26
N ASP A 224 -3.61 -16.01 -9.84
CA ASP A 224 -2.24 -16.18 -10.37
C ASP A 224 -1.50 -14.83 -10.42
N PRO A 225 -0.93 -14.36 -9.30
CA PRO A 225 -0.20 -13.10 -9.26
C PRO A 225 0.95 -13.02 -10.30
N PRO A 226 1.73 -14.10 -10.56
CA PRO A 226 2.73 -14.12 -11.64
C PRO A 226 2.18 -13.93 -13.06
N ALA A 227 0.92 -14.30 -13.34
CA ALA A 227 0.28 -14.02 -14.63
C ALA A 227 -0.05 -12.54 -14.80
N GLU A 228 -0.44 -11.85 -13.72
CA GLU A 228 -0.75 -10.42 -13.72
C GLU A 228 0.52 -9.55 -13.67
N LYS A 229 1.49 -9.93 -12.85
CA LYS A 229 2.75 -9.21 -12.63
C LYS A 229 3.95 -10.17 -12.71
N PRO A 230 4.67 -10.25 -13.84
CA PRO A 230 5.78 -11.18 -14.04
C PRO A 230 6.85 -11.14 -12.95
N MET A 231 7.08 -12.27 -12.29
CA MET A 231 7.86 -12.33 -11.07
C MET A 231 8.56 -13.68 -10.87
N ASP A 232 9.62 -13.69 -10.06
CA ASP A 232 10.39 -14.91 -9.72
C ASP A 232 9.94 -15.43 -8.34
N ALA A 233 8.63 -15.64 -8.20
CA ALA A 233 8.02 -16.05 -6.95
C ALA A 233 8.38 -17.51 -6.57
N PRO A 234 8.45 -17.85 -5.27
CA PRO A 234 8.17 -16.99 -4.11
C PRO A 234 9.36 -16.11 -3.71
N THR A 235 10.52 -16.21 -4.38
CA THR A 235 11.74 -15.48 -4.00
C THR A 235 11.59 -13.97 -4.18
N ARG A 236 10.83 -13.54 -5.20
CA ARG A 236 10.55 -12.13 -5.50
C ARG A 236 9.08 -11.95 -5.84
N GLY A 237 8.31 -11.56 -4.84
CA GLY A 237 6.88 -11.30 -4.79
C GLY A 237 5.98 -12.54 -4.66
N MET A 238 4.67 -12.32 -4.68
CA MET A 238 3.62 -13.29 -4.36
C MET A 238 3.56 -14.47 -5.35
N PRO A 239 3.61 -15.74 -4.89
CA PRO A 239 3.45 -16.91 -5.74
C PRO A 239 1.97 -17.18 -6.08
N ASP A 240 1.74 -17.97 -7.12
CA ASP A 240 0.50 -18.72 -7.25
C ASP A 240 0.39 -19.72 -6.10
N LEU A 241 -0.71 -19.64 -5.35
CA LEU A 241 -1.00 -20.42 -4.16
C LEU A 241 -1.93 -21.62 -4.44
N ASP A 242 -2.31 -21.84 -5.70
CA ASP A 242 -3.23 -22.89 -6.16
C ASP A 242 -4.57 -22.85 -5.38
N LEU A 243 -5.09 -21.63 -5.18
CA LEU A 243 -6.33 -21.40 -4.44
C LEU A 243 -7.54 -21.88 -5.24
N THR A 244 -8.51 -22.47 -4.55
CA THR A 244 -9.81 -22.79 -5.17
C THR A 244 -10.65 -21.53 -5.35
N ALA A 245 -11.63 -21.56 -6.26
CA ALA A 245 -12.56 -20.45 -6.45
C ALA A 245 -13.28 -20.06 -5.13
N ASP A 246 -13.76 -21.05 -4.36
CA ASP A 246 -14.40 -20.79 -3.07
C ASP A 246 -13.45 -20.12 -2.06
N ALA A 247 -12.17 -20.50 -2.08
CA ALA A 247 -11.16 -19.88 -1.21
C ALA A 247 -10.85 -18.44 -1.63
N ILE A 248 -10.77 -18.18 -2.93
CA ILE A 248 -10.64 -16.82 -3.47
C ILE A 248 -11.85 -15.99 -3.09
N ASP A 249 -13.07 -16.51 -3.25
CA ASP A 249 -14.28 -15.78 -2.92
C ASP A 249 -14.34 -15.38 -1.44
N ALA A 250 -13.92 -16.29 -0.55
CA ALA A 250 -13.82 -16.03 0.89
C ALA A 250 -12.73 -15.01 1.23
N LEU A 251 -11.55 -15.11 0.61
CA LEU A 251 -10.47 -14.14 0.79
C LEU A 251 -10.85 -12.75 0.29
N VAL A 252 -11.55 -12.64 -0.84
CA VAL A 252 -12.07 -11.35 -1.32
C VAL A 252 -13.02 -10.75 -0.29
N ALA A 253 -13.98 -11.54 0.21
CA ALA A 253 -14.93 -11.07 1.21
C ALA A 253 -14.23 -10.59 2.50
N TYR A 254 -13.13 -11.23 2.90
CA TYR A 254 -12.32 -10.81 4.03
C TYR A 254 -11.50 -9.55 3.75
N LEU A 255 -10.80 -9.48 2.62
CA LEU A 255 -9.96 -8.33 2.27
C LEU A 255 -10.79 -7.05 2.10
N GLU A 256 -12.05 -7.17 1.68
CA GLU A 256 -13.00 -6.06 1.58
C GLU A 256 -13.41 -5.51 2.96
N THR A 257 -13.25 -6.26 4.06
CA THR A 257 -13.55 -5.74 5.42
C THR A 257 -12.38 -4.99 6.06
N LEU A 258 -11.23 -4.92 5.41
CA LEU A 258 -10.01 -4.33 5.96
C LEU A 258 -9.95 -2.84 5.61
N GLU A 259 -10.90 -2.06 6.10
CA GLU A 259 -10.98 -0.59 5.90
C GLU A 259 -9.89 0.14 6.69
#